data_AF-A0A3P7IUA5-F1
#
_entry.id   AF-A0A3P7IUA5-F1
#
_cell.length_a   1.000
_cell.length_b   1.000
_cell.length_c   1.000
_cell.angle_alpha   90.00
_cell.angle_beta   90.00
_cell.angle_gamma   90.00
#
_symmetry.space_group_name_H-M   'P 1'
#
loop_
_entity.id
_entity.type
_entity.pdbx_description
1 polymer ?
#
loop_
_entity_poly.entity_id
_entity_poly.type
_entity_poly.pdbx_seq_one_letter_code
_entity_poly.pdbx_strand_id
1 'polypeptide(L)'
;MRTLELADVSNFRCLMQVAILSTLVSTYSKGFSLIIEPSEASQPGQLTLSCMDASIAIRPVMERFQTVVITSGTLSPLEMYPKILDFEPAVMASLTMTLARPCLSPLVVARGNDQVAMTSRFEQRSDVAVIRNYGNLVLEMAAVVPDGMVVFFTSYVYMESVIAVWYEQVGFHCEMFPLNLNVVTGCMEKSSMTLLIHEHWLLKQGNLA
;
A
#
# COMPACT_ATOMS: atom_id res chain seq x y z
N MET A 1 -10.77 -32.50 15.51
CA MET A 1 -10.08 -31.68 16.53
C MET A 1 -10.81 -31.72 17.86
N ARG A 2 -12.14 -31.46 17.93
CA ARG A 2 -12.90 -31.52 19.20
C ARG A 2 -13.00 -32.91 19.84
N THR A 3 -12.78 -33.98 19.08
CA THR A 3 -12.80 -35.38 19.57
C THR A 3 -11.47 -35.86 20.15
N LEU A 4 -10.35 -35.17 19.92
CA LEU A 4 -9.00 -35.61 20.33
C LEU A 4 -8.49 -34.90 21.59
N GLU A 5 -9.29 -33.99 22.19
CA GLU A 5 -8.95 -33.24 23.41
C GLU A 5 -7.52 -32.67 23.43
N LEU A 6 -7.06 -32.15 22.28
CA LEU A 6 -5.70 -31.63 22.13
C LEU A 6 -5.57 -30.25 22.75
N ALA A 7 -4.62 -30.08 23.67
CA ALA A 7 -4.34 -28.82 24.36
C ALA A 7 -3.66 -27.77 23.45
N ASP A 8 -2.87 -28.21 22.46
CA ASP A 8 -2.12 -27.32 21.58
C ASP A 8 -2.48 -27.53 20.10
N VAL A 9 -3.29 -26.60 19.58
CA VAL A 9 -3.79 -26.59 18.20
C VAL A 9 -2.76 -26.03 17.21
N SER A 10 -1.72 -25.34 17.72
CA SER A 10 -0.72 -24.63 16.91
C SER A 10 0.09 -25.59 16.03
N ASN A 11 0.40 -26.78 16.55
CA ASN A 11 1.15 -27.82 15.86
C ASN A 11 0.42 -28.41 14.64
N PHE A 12 -0.90 -28.20 14.54
CA PHE A 12 -1.73 -28.74 13.45
C PHE A 12 -2.07 -27.70 12.38
N ARG A 13 -1.42 -26.52 12.41
CA ARG A 13 -1.66 -25.44 11.43
C ARG A 13 -1.49 -25.92 9.98
N CYS A 14 -0.44 -26.69 9.69
CA CYS A 14 -0.18 -27.20 8.34
C CYS A 14 -1.31 -28.11 7.84
N LEU A 15 -1.79 -29.02 8.69
CA LEU A 15 -2.91 -29.90 8.37
C LEU A 15 -4.20 -29.09 8.15
N MET A 16 -4.44 -28.07 8.97
CA MET A 16 -5.57 -27.17 8.81
C MET A 16 -5.50 -26.38 7.50
N GLN A 17 -4.32 -25.91 7.09
CA GLN A 17 -4.13 -25.22 5.81
C GLN A 17 -4.43 -26.15 4.62
N VAL A 18 -3.94 -27.39 4.63
CA VAL A 18 -4.23 -28.38 3.58
C VAL A 18 -5.73 -28.72 3.54
N ALA A 19 -6.36 -28.88 4.70
CA ALA A 19 -7.80 -29.14 4.78
C ALA A 19 -8.63 -27.95 4.26
N ILE A 20 -8.26 -26.71 4.60
CA ILE A 20 -8.92 -25.51 4.08
C ILE A 20 -8.76 -25.41 2.56
N LEU A 21 -7.54 -25.61 2.05
CA LEU A 21 -7.27 -25.60 0.61
C LEU A 21 -8.12 -26.65 -0.11
N SER A 22 -8.12 -27.90 0.38
CA SER A 22 -8.91 -28.99 -0.18
C SER A 22 -10.41 -28.68 -0.16
N THR A 23 -10.91 -28.09 0.93
CA THR A 23 -12.32 -27.69 1.05
C THR A 23 -12.68 -26.59 0.06
N LEU A 24 -11.83 -25.56 -0.09
CA LEU A 24 -12.06 -24.46 -1.02
C LEU A 24 -12.07 -24.93 -2.48
N VAL A 25 -11.09 -25.76 -2.86
CA VAL A 25 -11.00 -26.35 -4.22
C VAL A 25 -12.20 -27.24 -4.51
N SER A 26 -12.69 -27.98 -3.51
CA SER A 26 -13.86 -28.86 -3.68
C SER A 26 -15.19 -28.10 -3.73
N THR A 27 -15.28 -26.94 -3.06
CA THR A 27 -16.55 -26.21 -2.90
C THR A 27 -16.75 -25.15 -3.99
N TYR A 28 -15.68 -24.42 -4.34
CA TYR A 28 -15.75 -23.30 -5.28
C TYR A 28 -15.07 -23.65 -6.61
N SER A 29 -15.88 -23.87 -7.64
CA SER A 29 -15.41 -24.14 -9.00
C SER A 29 -15.35 -22.91 -9.91
N LYS A 30 -15.99 -21.80 -9.50
CA LYS A 30 -16.08 -20.55 -10.27
C LYS A 30 -15.39 -19.40 -9.53
N GLY A 31 -14.65 -18.58 -10.27
CA GLY A 31 -14.01 -17.36 -9.74
C GLY A 31 -12.68 -17.58 -9.01
N PHE A 32 -12.23 -18.83 -8.86
CA PHE A 32 -10.93 -19.15 -8.26
C PHE A 32 -9.94 -19.61 -9.34
N SER A 33 -8.67 -19.19 -9.20
CA SER A 33 -7.56 -19.62 -10.05
C SER A 33 -6.47 -20.23 -9.20
N LEU A 34 -5.96 -21.39 -9.63
CA LEU A 34 -4.81 -22.04 -9.02
C LEU A 34 -3.55 -21.62 -9.76
N ILE A 35 -2.63 -20.98 -9.05
CA ILE A 35 -1.34 -20.54 -9.58
C ILE A 35 -0.26 -21.39 -8.91
N ILE A 36 0.54 -22.08 -9.71
CA ILE A 36 1.64 -22.92 -9.25
C ILE A 36 2.93 -22.30 -9.74
N GLU A 37 3.72 -21.80 -8.81
CA GLU A 37 5.05 -21.28 -9.08
C GLU A 37 6.07 -22.41 -8.85
N PRO A 38 6.83 -22.80 -9.88
CA PRO A 38 7.81 -23.87 -9.75
C PRO A 38 8.90 -23.48 -8.76
N SER A 39 9.50 -24.48 -8.12
CA SER A 39 10.64 -24.23 -7.23
C SER A 39 11.83 -23.76 -8.06
N GLU A 40 12.35 -22.59 -7.74
CA GLU A 40 13.64 -22.12 -8.23
C GLU A 40 14.74 -22.44 -7.20
N ALA A 41 16.01 -22.44 -7.60
CA ALA A 41 17.13 -22.87 -6.75
C ALA A 41 17.23 -22.16 -5.38
N SER A 42 16.62 -20.96 -5.25
CA SER A 42 16.61 -20.17 -4.01
C SER A 42 15.23 -20.12 -3.31
N GLN A 43 14.15 -20.67 -3.89
CA GLN A 43 12.81 -20.57 -3.33
C GLN A 43 12.01 -21.89 -3.50
N PRO A 44 11.36 -22.39 -2.43
CA PRO A 44 10.51 -23.56 -2.55
C PRO A 44 9.32 -23.26 -3.48
N GLY A 45 8.85 -24.26 -4.23
CA GLY A 45 7.68 -24.11 -5.08
C GLY A 45 6.45 -23.72 -4.28
N GLN A 46 5.68 -22.75 -4.78
CA GLN A 46 4.52 -22.20 -4.10
C GLN A 46 3.23 -22.51 -4.87
N LEU A 47 2.20 -22.91 -4.13
CA LEU A 47 0.86 -23.11 -4.65
C LEU A 47 -0.08 -22.08 -4.03
N THR A 48 -0.63 -21.20 -4.87
CA THR A 48 -1.50 -20.10 -4.45
C THR A 48 -2.88 -20.29 -5.08
N LEU A 49 -3.90 -20.41 -4.23
CA LEU A 49 -5.30 -20.38 -4.66
C LEU A 49 -5.82 -18.95 -4.51
N SER A 50 -6.04 -18.27 -5.63
CA SER A 50 -6.46 -16.86 -5.66
C SER A 50 -7.93 -16.74 -6.05
N CYS A 51 -8.71 -16.05 -5.22
CA CYS A 51 -10.08 -15.67 -5.55
C CYS A 51 -10.07 -14.37 -6.36
N MET A 52 -10.64 -14.41 -7.58
CA MET A 52 -10.74 -13.26 -8.48
C MET A 52 -12.12 -12.58 -8.41
N ASP A 53 -13.10 -13.23 -7.78
CA ASP A 53 -14.47 -12.74 -7.68
C ASP A 53 -14.80 -12.33 -6.24
N ALA A 54 -14.81 -11.01 -6.00
CA ALA A 54 -15.13 -10.44 -4.70
C ALA A 54 -16.62 -10.59 -4.33
N SER A 55 -17.51 -10.82 -5.30
CA SER A 55 -18.95 -10.99 -5.05
C SER A 55 -19.24 -12.20 -4.18
N ILE A 56 -18.43 -13.26 -4.28
CA ILE A 56 -18.58 -14.51 -3.51
C ILE A 56 -18.50 -14.23 -2.00
N ALA A 57 -17.62 -13.32 -1.60
CA ALA A 57 -17.41 -13.00 -0.19
C ALA A 57 -18.54 -12.13 0.39
N ILE A 58 -19.11 -11.22 -0.40
CA ILE A 58 -20.13 -10.28 0.08
C ILE A 58 -21.55 -10.83 -0.05
N ARG A 59 -21.79 -11.81 -0.95
CA ARG A 59 -23.12 -12.39 -1.18
C ARG A 59 -23.83 -12.87 0.09
N PRO A 60 -23.19 -13.60 1.03
CA PRO A 60 -23.86 -14.03 2.26
C PRO A 60 -24.27 -12.86 3.16
N VAL A 61 -23.59 -11.71 3.09
CA VAL A 61 -23.95 -10.52 3.86
C VAL A 61 -25.20 -9.88 3.25
N MET A 62 -25.23 -9.77 1.92
CA MET A 62 -26.37 -9.20 1.19
C MET A 62 -27.63 -10.07 1.31
N GLU A 63 -27.50 -11.40 1.36
CA GLU A 63 -28.65 -12.31 1.53
C GLU A 63 -29.19 -12.34 2.97
N ARG A 64 -28.34 -12.11 3.97
CA ARG A 64 -28.72 -12.18 5.39
C ARG A 64 -29.35 -10.89 5.92
N PHE A 65 -28.97 -9.74 5.38
CA PHE A 65 -29.41 -8.44 5.87
C PHE A 65 -30.29 -7.73 4.84
N GLN A 66 -31.40 -7.15 5.30
CA GLN A 66 -32.34 -6.44 4.43
C GLN A 66 -31.75 -5.12 3.86
N THR A 67 -30.89 -4.46 4.62
CA THR A 67 -30.30 -3.17 4.23
C THR A 67 -28.84 -3.12 4.64
N VAL A 68 -27.96 -2.95 3.65
CA VAL A 68 -26.52 -2.83 3.83
C VAL A 68 -26.09 -1.47 3.32
N VAL A 69 -25.44 -0.67 4.17
CA VAL A 69 -24.95 0.67 3.81
C VAL A 69 -23.44 0.64 3.76
N ILE A 70 -22.88 0.87 2.57
CA ILE A 70 -21.44 0.99 2.37
C ILE A 70 -21.09 2.49 2.38
N THR A 71 -20.26 2.91 3.34
CA THR A 71 -19.79 4.29 3.44
C THR A 71 -18.27 4.32 3.43
N SER A 72 -17.69 5.20 2.62
CA SER A 72 -16.28 5.55 2.71
C SER A 72 -16.06 6.93 2.09
N GLY A 73 -15.15 7.70 2.67
CA GLY A 73 -14.84 9.06 2.23
C GLY A 73 -13.99 9.14 0.96
N THR A 74 -13.46 8.00 0.48
CA THR A 74 -12.54 7.94 -0.66
C THR A 74 -13.03 6.99 -1.76
N LEU A 75 -14.30 6.60 -1.75
CA LEU A 75 -14.87 5.78 -2.83
C LEU A 75 -14.97 6.62 -4.11
N SER A 76 -14.11 6.33 -5.08
CA SER A 76 -14.12 6.97 -6.39
C SER A 76 -13.51 6.04 -7.44
N PRO A 77 -14.16 5.83 -8.60
CA PRO A 77 -15.53 6.21 -8.97
C PRO A 77 -16.58 5.28 -8.33
N LEU A 78 -17.74 5.82 -7.92
CA LEU A 78 -18.80 5.05 -7.24
C LEU A 78 -19.40 3.93 -8.11
N GLU A 79 -19.43 4.12 -9.43
CA GLU A 79 -20.03 3.17 -10.39
C GLU A 79 -19.27 1.85 -10.52
N MET A 80 -18.03 1.78 -10.04
CA MET A 80 -17.19 0.58 -10.14
C MET A 80 -17.59 -0.49 -9.13
N TYR A 81 -17.98 -0.07 -7.91
CA TYR A 81 -18.25 -1.00 -6.80
C TYR A 81 -19.43 -1.93 -7.07
N PRO A 82 -20.58 -1.47 -7.61
CA PRO A 82 -21.69 -2.35 -7.97
C PRO A 82 -21.29 -3.42 -8.98
N LYS A 83 -20.42 -3.06 -9.95
CA LYS A 83 -19.96 -3.98 -11.00
C LYS A 83 -18.98 -5.04 -10.49
N ILE A 84 -18.09 -4.68 -9.55
CA ILE A 84 -17.11 -5.62 -8.98
C ILE A 84 -17.76 -6.57 -7.98
N LEU A 85 -18.68 -6.06 -7.17
CA LEU A 85 -19.28 -6.81 -6.06
C LEU A 85 -20.62 -7.47 -6.44
N ASP A 86 -21.10 -7.28 -7.67
CA ASP A 86 -22.33 -7.87 -8.24
C ASP A 86 -23.58 -7.57 -7.40
N PHE A 87 -23.85 -6.28 -7.15
CA PHE A 87 -25.06 -5.83 -6.46
C PHE A 87 -25.67 -4.59 -7.12
N GLU A 88 -26.97 -4.37 -6.91
CA GLU A 88 -27.69 -3.20 -7.41
C GLU A 88 -28.03 -2.26 -6.24
N PRO A 89 -27.31 -1.13 -6.08
CA PRO A 89 -27.62 -0.16 -5.04
C PRO A 89 -28.90 0.63 -5.36
N ALA A 90 -29.80 0.75 -4.39
CA ALA A 90 -30.95 1.63 -4.50
C ALA A 90 -30.56 3.13 -4.50
N VAL A 91 -29.49 3.48 -3.76
CA VAL A 91 -28.99 4.85 -3.66
C VAL A 91 -27.48 4.83 -3.81
N MET A 92 -26.98 5.64 -4.76
CA MET A 92 -25.58 5.98 -4.88
C MET A 92 -25.46 7.50 -4.78
N ALA A 93 -24.79 7.98 -3.73
CA ALA A 93 -24.64 9.40 -3.48
C ALA A 93 -23.19 9.71 -3.08
N SER A 94 -22.62 10.75 -3.67
CA SER A 94 -21.41 11.40 -3.19
C SER A 94 -21.80 12.65 -2.42
N LEU A 95 -21.36 12.74 -1.16
CA LEU A 95 -21.55 13.93 -0.35
C LEU A 95 -20.33 14.82 -0.54
N THR A 96 -20.52 15.95 -1.23
CA THR A 96 -19.44 16.93 -1.42
C THR A 96 -19.14 17.63 -0.10
N MET A 97 -17.86 17.78 0.21
CA MET A 97 -17.42 18.45 1.42
C MET A 97 -17.72 19.95 1.31
N THR A 98 -18.56 20.48 2.20
CA THR A 98 -18.86 21.91 2.28
C THR A 98 -18.16 22.52 3.48
N LEU A 99 -16.99 23.11 3.24
CA LEU A 99 -16.27 23.89 4.25
C LEU A 99 -16.42 25.37 3.94
N ALA A 100 -16.56 26.20 4.99
CA ALA A 100 -16.66 27.65 4.84
C ALA A 100 -15.36 28.30 4.33
N ARG A 101 -14.25 27.54 4.29
CA ARG A 101 -12.93 27.96 3.81
C ARG A 101 -12.28 26.81 3.04
N PRO A 102 -11.38 27.08 2.08
CA PRO A 102 -10.61 26.05 1.41
C PRO A 102 -9.55 25.48 2.38
N CYS A 103 -9.87 24.36 3.02
CA CYS A 103 -8.97 23.72 3.99
C CYS A 103 -7.96 22.74 3.33
N LEU A 104 -8.06 22.50 2.02
CA LEU A 104 -7.20 21.61 1.26
C LEU A 104 -6.79 22.28 -0.05
N SER A 105 -5.52 22.16 -0.41
CA SER A 105 -4.96 22.67 -1.67
C SER A 105 -4.22 21.55 -2.41
N PRO A 106 -4.94 20.71 -3.19
CA PRO A 106 -4.29 19.67 -3.98
C PRO A 106 -3.45 20.32 -5.10
N LEU A 107 -2.19 19.91 -5.19
CA LEU A 107 -1.27 20.38 -6.23
C LEU A 107 -0.64 19.16 -6.92
N VAL A 108 -0.70 19.15 -8.25
CA VAL A 108 -0.05 18.12 -9.07
C VAL A 108 1.19 18.72 -9.71
N VAL A 109 2.37 18.25 -9.32
CA VAL A 109 3.64 18.70 -9.88
C VAL A 109 4.07 17.75 -10.99
N ALA A 110 3.93 18.17 -12.24
CA ALA A 110 4.19 17.33 -13.41
C ALA A 110 5.63 17.43 -13.97
N ARG A 111 6.35 18.51 -13.65
CA ARG A 111 7.69 18.80 -14.20
C ARG A 111 8.59 19.39 -13.13
N GLY A 112 9.88 19.05 -13.20
CA GLY A 112 10.91 19.65 -12.35
C GLY A 112 11.38 21.00 -12.90
N ASN A 113 12.29 21.65 -12.16
CA ASN A 113 12.86 22.95 -12.53
C ASN A 113 13.59 22.88 -13.90
N ASP A 114 14.15 21.72 -14.24
CA ASP A 114 14.82 21.47 -15.52
C ASP A 114 13.85 21.17 -16.69
N GLN A 115 12.53 21.36 -16.51
CA GLN A 115 11.46 21.02 -17.46
C GLN A 115 11.34 19.54 -17.82
N VAL A 116 12.12 18.68 -17.17
CA VAL A 116 12.01 17.22 -17.26
C VAL A 116 10.72 16.77 -16.60
N ALA A 117 9.98 15.88 -17.27
CA ALA A 117 8.75 15.31 -16.73
C ALA A 117 9.08 14.42 -15.52
N MET A 118 8.45 14.71 -14.39
CA MET A 118 8.59 13.88 -13.18
C MET A 118 7.60 12.73 -13.25
N THR A 119 8.13 11.51 -13.24
CA THR A 119 7.32 10.30 -13.42
C THR A 119 7.96 9.12 -12.71
N SER A 120 7.13 8.28 -12.09
CA SER A 120 7.56 7.04 -11.42
C SER A 120 7.39 5.80 -12.31
N ARG A 121 7.22 5.98 -13.63
CA ARG A 121 7.13 4.86 -14.59
C ARG A 121 8.36 3.97 -14.51
N PHE A 122 8.15 2.67 -14.67
CA PHE A 122 9.19 1.65 -14.46
C PHE A 122 10.44 1.89 -15.31
N GLU A 123 10.29 2.35 -16.56
CA GLU A 123 11.43 2.59 -17.46
C GLU A 123 12.25 3.83 -17.09
N GLN A 124 11.62 4.84 -16.48
CA GLN A 124 12.21 6.15 -16.24
C GLN A 124 12.57 6.39 -14.77
N ARG A 125 12.13 5.53 -13.85
CA ARG A 125 12.38 5.69 -12.41
C ARG A 125 13.85 5.51 -12.00
N SER A 126 14.67 4.85 -12.82
CA SER A 126 16.11 4.71 -12.59
C SER A 126 16.92 5.90 -13.10
N ASP A 127 16.27 6.86 -13.78
CA ASP A 127 16.93 8.06 -14.26
C ASP A 127 17.29 8.98 -13.08
N VAL A 128 18.59 9.25 -12.94
CA VAL A 128 19.14 10.10 -11.88
C VAL A 128 18.57 11.52 -11.96
N ALA A 129 18.22 12.01 -13.15
CA ALA A 129 17.62 13.33 -13.31
C ALA A 129 16.25 13.42 -12.64
N VAL A 130 15.43 12.36 -12.74
CA VAL A 130 14.10 12.29 -12.11
C VAL A 130 14.24 12.18 -10.60
N ILE A 131 15.15 11.33 -10.12
CA ILE A 131 15.45 11.16 -8.68
C ILE A 131 15.89 12.48 -8.05
N ARG A 132 16.75 13.24 -8.73
CA ARG A 132 17.20 14.56 -8.27
C ARG A 132 16.07 15.57 -8.21
N ASN A 133 15.20 15.61 -9.22
CA ASN A 133 14.05 16.50 -9.24
C ASN A 133 13.06 16.21 -8.10
N TYR A 134 12.83 14.95 -7.76
CA TYR A 134 12.04 14.59 -6.57
C TYR A 134 12.69 15.08 -5.27
N GLY A 135 14.01 14.97 -5.15
CA GLY A 135 14.75 15.48 -4.00
C GLY A 135 14.58 16.99 -3.85
N ASN A 136 14.80 17.74 -4.94
CA ASN A 136 14.64 19.20 -4.94
C ASN A 136 13.22 19.61 -4.54
N LEU A 137 12.19 18.92 -5.05
CA LEU A 137 10.80 19.17 -4.66
C LEU A 137 10.57 18.99 -3.15
N VAL A 138 11.11 17.91 -2.57
CA VAL A 138 10.96 17.64 -1.14
C VAL A 138 11.70 18.70 -0.31
N LEU A 139 12.90 19.11 -0.71
CA LEU A 139 13.66 20.18 -0.04
C LEU A 139 12.92 21.53 -0.07
N GLU A 140 12.46 21.95 -1.25
CA GLU A 140 11.74 23.21 -1.43
C GLU A 140 10.44 23.23 -0.60
N MET A 141 9.70 22.11 -0.58
CA MET A 141 8.48 21.99 0.22
C MET A 141 8.79 21.95 1.73
N ALA A 142 9.91 21.35 2.14
CA ALA A 142 10.30 21.25 3.55
C ALA A 142 10.63 22.63 4.12
N ALA A 143 11.24 23.51 3.33
CA ALA A 143 11.52 24.88 3.74
C ALA A 143 10.25 25.73 3.95
N VAL A 144 9.13 25.37 3.31
CA VAL A 144 7.89 26.15 3.33
C VAL A 144 6.86 25.60 4.33
N VAL A 145 6.80 24.28 4.52
CA VAL A 145 5.78 23.62 5.33
C VAL A 145 6.22 23.52 6.80
N PRO A 146 5.54 24.20 7.74
CA PRO A 146 5.79 24.03 9.17
C PRO A 146 5.29 22.67 9.66
N ASP A 147 5.85 22.17 10.77
CA ASP A 147 5.38 20.98 11.51
C ASP A 147 5.54 19.61 10.82
N GLY A 148 6.37 19.54 9.78
CA GLY A 148 6.81 18.29 9.13
C GLY A 148 5.92 17.84 7.97
N MET A 149 6.41 16.86 7.20
CA MET A 149 5.73 16.35 6.02
C MET A 149 5.74 14.82 5.96
N VAL A 150 4.76 14.26 5.26
CA VAL A 150 4.67 12.82 4.97
C VAL A 150 4.87 12.60 3.48
N VAL A 151 5.85 11.76 3.11
CA VAL A 151 6.20 11.44 1.73
C VAL A 151 5.98 9.95 1.48
N PHE A 152 5.11 9.62 0.53
CA PHE A 152 4.83 8.24 0.13
C PHE A 152 5.60 7.86 -1.14
N PHE A 153 6.19 6.66 -1.14
CA PHE A 153 6.88 6.09 -2.30
C PHE A 153 6.11 4.90 -2.88
N THR A 154 6.37 4.58 -4.15
CA THR A 154 5.68 3.47 -4.85
C THR A 154 6.06 2.08 -4.34
N SER A 155 7.28 1.91 -3.84
CA SER A 155 7.76 0.66 -3.24
C SER A 155 8.89 0.90 -2.23
N TYR A 156 9.10 -0.02 -1.29
CA TYR A 156 10.21 0.05 -0.33
C TYR A 156 11.58 -0.02 -1.03
N VAL A 157 11.73 -0.89 -2.02
CA VAL A 157 12.97 -1.02 -2.80
C VAL A 157 13.29 0.29 -3.52
N TYR A 158 12.27 0.96 -4.07
CA TYR A 158 12.47 2.23 -4.74
C TYR A 158 12.89 3.32 -3.75
N MET A 159 12.23 3.39 -2.60
CA MET A 159 12.58 4.32 -1.53
C MET A 159 14.05 4.18 -1.10
N GLU A 160 14.52 2.96 -0.83
CA GLU A 160 15.91 2.72 -0.44
C GLU A 160 16.90 3.18 -1.53
N SER A 161 16.61 2.89 -2.80
CA SER A 161 17.45 3.33 -3.91
C SER A 161 17.53 4.85 -4.06
N VAL A 162 16.41 5.55 -3.87
CA VAL A 162 16.32 7.00 -3.96
C VAL A 162 17.08 7.66 -2.81
N ILE A 163 16.88 7.17 -1.58
CA ILE A 163 17.55 7.69 -0.39
C ILE A 163 19.06 7.47 -0.48
N ALA A 164 19.51 6.31 -1.00
CA ALA A 164 20.93 6.05 -1.21
C ALA A 164 21.57 7.08 -2.16
N VAL A 165 20.92 7.36 -3.30
CA VAL A 165 21.39 8.36 -4.27
C VAL A 165 21.39 9.77 -3.67
N TRP A 166 20.37 10.15 -2.91
CA TRP A 166 20.34 11.45 -2.23
C TRP A 166 21.44 11.58 -1.18
N TYR A 167 21.79 10.50 -0.49
CA TYR A 167 22.87 10.51 0.50
C TYR A 167 24.26 10.70 -0.15
N GLU A 168 24.50 10.06 -1.29
CA GLU A 168 25.76 10.21 -2.04
C GLU A 168 25.91 11.61 -2.65
N GLN A 169 24.80 12.29 -2.96
CA GLN A 169 24.80 13.67 -3.44
C GLN A 169 24.99 14.64 -2.27
N VAL A 170 26.25 15.07 -2.07
CA VAL A 170 26.76 15.95 -0.99
C VAL A 170 25.87 17.17 -0.66
N GLY A 171 25.03 17.65 -1.57
CA GLY A 171 24.10 18.78 -1.33
C GLY A 171 22.91 18.48 -0.41
N PHE A 172 22.41 17.24 -0.36
CA PHE A 172 21.19 16.90 0.38
C PHE A 172 21.39 16.72 1.89
N HIS A 173 22.60 16.33 2.31
CA HIS A 173 22.92 16.06 3.72
C HIS A 173 22.94 17.32 4.59
N CYS A 174 23.40 18.46 4.04
CA CYS A 174 23.49 19.72 4.79
C CYS A 174 22.13 20.43 4.98
N GLU A 175 21.19 20.28 4.04
CA GLU A 175 19.90 20.99 4.09
C GLU A 175 18.78 20.21 4.79
N MET A 176 18.84 18.86 4.85
CA MET A 176 17.79 18.06 5.49
C MET A 176 17.87 18.03 7.03
N PHE A 177 19.07 18.12 7.62
CA PHE A 177 19.27 18.00 9.07
C PHE A 177 18.57 19.08 9.94
N PRO A 178 18.42 20.35 9.52
CA PRO A 178 17.70 21.34 10.31
C PRO A 178 16.16 21.27 10.22
N LEU A 179 15.57 20.43 9.36
CA LEU A 179 14.16 20.53 8.97
C LEU A 179 13.18 19.56 9.67
N ASN A 180 13.59 18.82 10.72
CA ASN A 180 12.70 17.91 11.49
C ASN A 180 11.80 17.04 10.57
N LEU A 181 12.38 16.50 9.51
CA LEU A 181 11.66 15.72 8.53
C LEU A 181 11.28 14.35 9.13
N ASN A 182 10.07 14.26 9.70
CA ASN A 182 9.48 12.99 10.09
C ASN A 182 9.02 12.24 8.84
N VAL A 183 9.95 11.64 8.10
CA VAL A 183 9.62 10.80 6.95
C VAL A 183 8.89 9.56 7.46
N VAL A 184 7.56 9.62 7.47
CA VAL A 184 6.73 8.43 7.69
C VAL A 184 6.70 7.65 6.38
N THR A 185 7.51 6.60 6.32
CA THR A 185 7.67 5.75 5.15
C THR A 185 6.53 4.73 5.09
N GLY A 186 5.53 5.00 4.25
CA GLY A 186 4.46 4.04 3.93
C GLY A 186 4.58 3.57 2.48
N CYS A 187 4.56 2.25 2.26
CA CYS A 187 4.36 1.67 0.93
C CYS A 187 2.88 1.26 0.77
N MET A 188 2.27 1.58 -0.36
CA MET A 188 0.88 1.23 -0.71
C MET A 188 0.67 -0.25 -1.10
N GLU A 189 1.60 -1.17 -0.78
CA GLU A 189 1.48 -2.58 -1.20
C GLU A 189 0.61 -3.46 -0.30
N LYS A 190 0.24 -3.00 0.91
CA LYS A 190 -0.68 -3.74 1.78
C LYS A 190 -1.67 -2.77 2.40
N SER A 191 -2.94 -3.15 2.46
CA SER A 191 -4.06 -2.45 3.11
C SER A 191 -3.89 -2.26 4.64
N SER A 192 -2.68 -2.45 5.17
CA SER A 192 -2.28 -2.15 6.52
C SER A 192 -1.26 -1.02 6.48
N MET A 193 -1.68 0.21 6.78
CA MET A 193 -0.78 1.30 7.13
C MET A 193 -0.09 0.94 8.45
N THR A 194 1.00 0.17 8.38
CA THR A 194 1.86 -0.01 9.54
C THR A 194 2.71 1.25 9.67
N LEU A 195 2.33 2.12 10.60
CA LEU A 195 3.10 3.27 11.05
C LEU A 195 4.42 2.78 11.66
N LEU A 196 5.50 2.77 10.87
CA LEU A 196 6.86 2.65 11.41
C LEU A 196 7.35 4.05 11.78
N ILE A 197 6.97 4.49 12.98
CA ILE A 197 7.51 5.70 13.58
C ILE A 197 8.90 5.36 14.15
N HIS A 198 9.94 5.93 13.56
CA HIS A 198 11.12 6.46 14.25
C HIS A 198 12.11 5.53 15.00
N GLU A 199 11.95 4.20 15.08
CA GLU A 199 12.93 3.41 15.87
C GLU A 199 14.22 3.00 15.13
N HIS A 200 14.19 2.86 13.80
CA HIS A 200 15.35 2.28 13.09
C HIS A 200 16.48 3.28 12.76
N TRP A 201 16.23 4.59 12.86
CA TRP A 201 17.17 5.63 12.44
C TRP A 201 18.12 6.09 13.56
N LEU A 202 17.66 6.16 14.81
CA LEU A 202 18.51 6.54 15.95
C LEU A 202 19.60 5.49 16.27
N LEU A 203 19.33 4.21 16.04
CA LEU A 203 20.29 3.13 16.32
C LEU A 203 21.53 3.16 15.42
N LYS A 204 21.45 3.71 14.19
CA LYS A 204 22.61 3.85 13.31
C LYS A 204 23.48 5.07 13.63
N GLN A 205 22.94 6.10 14.28
CA GLN A 205 23.73 7.26 14.71
C GLN A 205 24.51 6.98 16.01
N GLY A 206 24.06 6.04 16.85
CA GLY A 206 24.77 5.63 18.07
C GLY A 206 26.03 4.77 17.86
N ASN A 207 26.38 4.43 16.61
CA ASN A 207 27.52 3.55 16.30
C ASN A 207 28.63 4.25 15.48
N LEU A 208 28.59 5.59 15.42
CA LEU A 208 29.57 6.44 14.75
C LEU A 208 30.12 7.56 15.66
N ALA A 209 30.01 7.40 16.99
CA ALA A 209 30.68 8.24 17.98
C ALA A 209 31.89 7.52 18.58
#